data_AF-O76170-F1
#
_entry.id   AF-O76170-F1
#
_cell.length_a   1.000
_cell.length_b   1.000
_cell.length_c   1.000
_cell.angle_alpha   90.00
_cell.angle_beta   90.00
_cell.angle_gamma   90.00
#
_symmetry.space_group_name_H-M   'P 1'
#
loop_
_entity.id
_entity.type
_entity.pdbx_description
1 polymer ?
#
loop_
_entity_poly.entity_id
_entity_poly.type
_entity_poly.pdbx_seq_one_letter_code
_entity_poly.pdbx_strand_id
1 'polypeptide(L)'
;MISKSFAFIFASIAISSILAEEEKPKVAGAVVDFQLESIDHVTIDKQSDGSHIVYTAHEGFAIEKIKDGESVIKIFDLKENTPKTVVRHIKDSKPYVVIAVESALHLVLHKDGDKWVELGVADFYETILFKGFEAIRCRLAAEISDKFTESAFGSGKKHTFKAPNKRVSKVLDDKKELVDGDKEVILDLEIFVSGDKKIARVVYLYKGDSRIKEIFFKLVDKAWKRVEVKDAAETLHSINSTFPSDYKTVYDGFSVYGAFLAVAAIAFSTLFY
;
A
#
# COMPACT_ATOMS: atom_id res chain seq x y z
N MET A 1 -23.88 -1.54 -34.21
CA MET A 1 -24.22 -2.43 -33.08
C MET A 1 -23.36 -2.04 -31.90
N ILE A 2 -24.01 -1.95 -30.74
CA ILE A 2 -23.74 -1.07 -29.60
C ILE A 2 -22.47 -1.45 -28.84
N SER A 3 -21.63 -0.44 -28.55
CA SER A 3 -20.53 -0.54 -27.58
C SER A 3 -21.12 -0.66 -26.16
N LYS A 4 -20.63 -1.63 -25.38
CA LYS A 4 -21.00 -1.75 -23.98
C LYS A 4 -20.02 -0.91 -23.15
N SER A 5 -20.46 0.29 -22.81
CA SER A 5 -19.90 1.10 -21.73
C SER A 5 -20.10 0.38 -20.39
N PHE A 6 -19.00 0.09 -19.69
CA PHE A 6 -19.05 -0.29 -18.28
C PHE A 6 -19.15 0.99 -17.45
N ALA A 7 -20.34 1.26 -16.92
CA ALA A 7 -20.57 2.31 -15.94
C ALA A 7 -20.40 1.70 -14.54
N PHE A 8 -19.38 2.14 -13.79
CA PHE A 8 -19.29 1.90 -12.36
C PHE A 8 -20.17 2.93 -11.64
N ILE A 9 -21.23 2.46 -10.98
CA ILE A 9 -22.08 3.25 -10.10
C ILE A 9 -21.44 3.23 -8.71
N PHE A 10 -21.01 4.38 -8.20
CA PHE A 10 -20.63 4.55 -6.80
C PHE A 10 -21.91 4.73 -5.96
N ALA A 11 -22.19 3.79 -5.07
CA ALA A 11 -23.17 3.97 -4.00
C ALA A 11 -22.47 4.55 -2.77
N SER A 12 -22.88 5.75 -2.35
CA SER A 12 -22.45 6.42 -1.13
C SER A 12 -23.29 5.94 0.05
N ILE A 13 -22.66 5.48 1.13
CA ILE A 13 -23.31 5.25 2.43
C ILE A 13 -22.57 6.08 3.48
N ALA A 14 -23.33 6.96 4.12
CA ALA A 14 -22.93 7.70 5.31
C ALA A 14 -23.01 6.78 6.54
N ILE A 15 -22.00 6.79 7.41
CA ILE A 15 -22.10 6.11 8.72
C ILE A 15 -21.62 7.05 9.83
N SER A 16 -22.55 7.35 10.73
CA SER A 16 -22.38 8.04 12.01
C SER A 16 -21.59 7.20 13.02
N SER A 17 -20.63 7.83 13.68
CA SER A 17 -19.77 7.24 14.71
C SER A 17 -20.43 7.14 16.09
N ILE A 18 -20.38 5.96 16.72
CA ILE A 18 -20.35 5.81 18.19
C ILE A 18 -19.30 4.74 18.53
N LEU A 19 -18.35 5.09 19.40
CA LEU A 19 -17.31 4.20 19.92
C LEU A 19 -17.90 3.27 20.99
N ALA A 20 -18.03 1.99 20.64
CA ALA A 20 -17.90 0.87 21.55
C ALA A 20 -16.71 0.04 21.07
N GLU A 21 -15.98 -0.62 21.98
CA GLU A 21 -14.99 -1.63 21.63
C GLU A 21 -15.77 -2.84 21.07
N GLU A 22 -16.19 -2.74 19.81
CA GLU A 22 -16.98 -3.77 19.12
C GLU A 22 -16.10 -5.01 18.91
N GLU A 23 -16.60 -6.17 19.33
CA GLU A 23 -16.06 -7.46 18.86
C GLU A 23 -15.91 -7.38 17.34
N LYS A 24 -14.70 -7.62 16.81
CA LYS A 24 -14.45 -7.64 15.36
C LYS A 24 -15.55 -8.52 14.73
N PRO A 25 -16.27 -8.03 13.69
CA PRO A 25 -17.35 -8.78 13.08
C PRO A 25 -16.85 -10.18 12.69
N LYS A 26 -17.64 -11.22 13.00
CA LYS A 26 -17.32 -12.60 12.62
C LYS A 26 -17.20 -12.71 11.10
N VAL A 27 -15.96 -12.75 10.61
CA VAL A 27 -15.65 -12.99 9.20
C VAL A 27 -15.57 -14.49 8.95
N ALA A 28 -16.05 -14.92 7.78
CA ALA A 28 -15.91 -16.30 7.34
C ALA A 28 -14.52 -16.55 6.75
N GLY A 29 -14.00 -17.77 6.94
CA GLY A 29 -12.68 -18.15 6.46
C GLY A 29 -12.68 -18.64 5.02
N ALA A 30 -11.84 -18.02 4.18
CA ALA A 30 -11.54 -18.47 2.82
C ALA A 30 -10.21 -19.24 2.79
N VAL A 31 -10.10 -20.21 1.88
CA VAL A 31 -8.88 -21.03 1.69
C VAL A 31 -8.26 -20.67 0.35
N VAL A 32 -7.08 -20.05 0.38
CA VAL A 32 -6.30 -19.76 -0.83
C VAL A 32 -5.39 -20.93 -1.15
N ASP A 33 -5.55 -21.55 -2.32
CA ASP A 33 -4.65 -22.59 -2.83
C ASP A 33 -4.05 -22.16 -4.17
N PHE A 34 -2.72 -22.04 -4.23
CA PHE A 34 -2.03 -21.52 -5.40
C PHE A 34 -2.10 -22.40 -6.64
N GLN A 35 -2.59 -23.64 -6.52
CA GLN A 35 -2.79 -24.56 -7.64
C GLN A 35 -4.18 -24.43 -8.28
N LEU A 36 -5.08 -23.67 -7.66
CA LEU A 36 -6.44 -23.47 -8.18
C LEU A 36 -6.53 -22.19 -9.03
N GLU A 37 -7.31 -22.27 -10.10
CA GLU A 37 -7.59 -21.13 -10.98
C GLU A 37 -8.82 -20.32 -10.56
N SER A 38 -9.65 -20.89 -9.69
CA SER A 38 -10.76 -20.22 -9.03
C SER A 38 -10.85 -20.68 -7.58
N ILE A 39 -11.15 -19.73 -6.69
CA ILE A 39 -11.23 -19.95 -5.25
C ILE A 39 -12.50 -19.29 -4.75
N ASP A 40 -13.26 -19.99 -3.91
CA ASP A 40 -14.51 -19.49 -3.39
C ASP A 40 -14.28 -18.26 -2.51
N HIS A 41 -15.09 -17.22 -2.71
CA HIS A 41 -15.00 -15.93 -2.02
C HIS A 41 -13.66 -15.19 -2.15
N VAL A 42 -12.87 -15.48 -3.19
CA VAL A 42 -11.59 -14.82 -3.45
C VAL A 42 -11.52 -14.40 -4.92
N THR A 43 -11.17 -13.13 -5.15
CA THR A 43 -10.81 -12.62 -6.47
C THR A 43 -9.33 -12.91 -6.73
N ILE A 44 -9.00 -13.43 -7.92
CA ILE A 44 -7.62 -13.73 -8.35
C ILE A 44 -7.24 -12.80 -9.49
N ASP A 45 -6.35 -11.86 -9.21
CA ASP A 45 -5.83 -10.89 -10.18
C ASP A 45 -4.42 -11.29 -10.62
N LYS A 46 -4.32 -11.90 -11.80
CA LYS A 46 -3.03 -12.22 -12.45
C LYS A 46 -2.55 -10.99 -13.21
N GLN A 47 -1.39 -10.46 -12.86
CA GLN A 47 -0.82 -9.32 -13.59
C GLN A 47 -0.36 -9.74 -14.99
N SER A 48 -0.49 -8.81 -15.94
CA SER A 48 -0.24 -9.08 -17.37
C SER A 48 1.23 -9.42 -17.68
N ASP A 49 2.16 -9.02 -16.82
CA ASP A 49 3.59 -9.30 -16.92
C ASP A 49 4.00 -10.63 -16.26
N GLY A 50 3.06 -11.30 -15.57
CA GLY A 50 3.30 -12.53 -14.82
C GLY A 50 4.21 -12.36 -13.60
N SER A 51 4.54 -11.13 -13.18
CA SER A 51 5.47 -10.89 -12.07
C SER A 51 4.87 -11.23 -10.72
N HIS A 52 3.54 -11.12 -10.58
CA HIS A 52 2.83 -11.50 -9.38
C HIS A 52 1.35 -11.83 -9.63
N ILE A 53 0.76 -12.49 -8.64
CA ILE A 53 -0.67 -12.82 -8.57
C ILE A 53 -1.21 -12.31 -7.24
N VAL A 54 -2.35 -11.64 -7.27
CA VAL A 54 -3.02 -11.12 -6.07
C VAL A 54 -4.29 -11.91 -5.80
N TYR A 55 -4.47 -12.32 -4.55
CA TYR A 55 -5.64 -13.02 -4.04
C TYR A 55 -6.33 -12.10 -3.03
N THR A 56 -7.57 -11.71 -3.30
CA THR A 56 -8.32 -10.76 -2.47
C THR A 56 -9.60 -11.41 -1.95
N ALA A 57 -9.73 -11.55 -0.63
CA ALA A 57 -10.98 -12.04 -0.04
C ALA A 57 -12.12 -11.05 -0.25
N HIS A 58 -13.30 -11.57 -0.60
CA HIS A 58 -14.51 -10.78 -0.76
C HIS A 58 -14.96 -10.16 0.57
N GLU A 59 -15.83 -9.16 0.50
CA GLU A 59 -16.44 -8.56 1.69
C GLU A 59 -17.15 -9.63 2.54
N GLY A 60 -16.98 -9.56 3.86
CA GLY A 60 -17.45 -10.58 4.81
C GLY A 60 -16.51 -11.78 5.01
N PHE A 61 -15.45 -11.92 4.20
CA PHE A 61 -14.50 -13.04 4.29
C PHE A 61 -13.08 -12.59 4.66
N ALA A 62 -12.29 -13.48 5.24
CA ALA A 62 -10.85 -13.32 5.48
C ALA A 62 -10.11 -14.60 5.08
N ILE A 63 -8.83 -14.48 4.72
CA ILE A 63 -8.02 -15.61 4.27
C ILE A 63 -7.56 -16.42 5.50
N GLU A 64 -8.27 -17.48 5.83
CA GLU A 64 -7.95 -18.31 6.99
C GLU A 64 -6.74 -19.21 6.73
N LYS A 65 -6.64 -19.74 5.52
CA LYS A 65 -5.66 -20.78 5.18
C LYS A 65 -5.06 -20.55 3.82
N ILE A 66 -3.74 -20.71 3.73
CA ILE A 66 -2.97 -20.60 2.48
C ILE A 66 -2.29 -21.93 2.21
N LYS A 67 -2.39 -22.42 0.97
CA LYS A 67 -1.87 -23.70 0.51
C LYS A 67 -1.13 -23.56 -0.82
N ASP A 68 -0.21 -24.50 -1.04
CA ASP A 68 0.40 -24.82 -2.34
C ASP A 68 0.15 -26.31 -2.60
N GLY A 69 -1.00 -26.62 -3.20
CA GLY A 69 -1.47 -27.98 -3.40
C GLY A 69 -1.75 -28.67 -2.06
N GLU A 70 -1.09 -29.80 -1.79
CA GLU A 70 -1.26 -30.52 -0.53
C GLU A 70 -0.56 -29.83 0.65
N SER A 71 0.41 -28.96 0.38
CA SER A 71 1.18 -28.27 1.41
C SER A 71 0.41 -27.10 2.00
N VAL A 72 0.29 -27.05 3.33
CA VAL A 72 -0.24 -25.90 4.06
C VAL A 72 0.90 -24.93 4.34
N ILE A 73 0.79 -23.69 3.86
CA ILE A 73 1.78 -22.63 4.04
C ILE A 73 1.54 -21.91 5.37
N LYS A 74 0.30 -21.50 5.62
CA LYS A 74 -0.08 -20.73 6.81
C LYS A 74 -1.55 -20.94 7.14
N ILE A 75 -1.86 -20.90 8.44
CA ILE A 75 -3.22 -20.84 8.99
C ILE A 75 -3.27 -19.65 9.94
N PHE A 76 -4.36 -18.88 9.92
CA PHE A 76 -4.61 -17.73 10.78
C PHE A 76 -5.74 -18.02 11.76
N ASP A 77 -5.57 -17.60 13.01
CA ASP A 77 -6.71 -17.47 13.92
C ASP A 77 -7.47 -16.18 13.57
N LEU A 78 -8.67 -16.33 13.02
CA LEU A 78 -9.51 -15.20 12.60
C LEU A 78 -10.05 -14.36 13.77
N LYS A 79 -9.93 -14.84 15.00
CA LYS A 79 -10.21 -14.02 16.20
C LYS A 79 -9.11 -12.99 16.45
N GLU A 80 -7.88 -13.34 16.10
CA GLU A 80 -6.72 -12.47 16.29
C GLU A 80 -6.48 -11.60 15.05
N ASN A 81 -6.41 -12.25 13.87
CA ASN A 81 -5.98 -11.66 12.61
C ASN A 81 -6.98 -11.90 11.50
N THR A 82 -7.31 -10.86 10.73
CA THR A 82 -8.27 -10.96 9.61
C THR A 82 -7.58 -10.59 8.30
N PRO A 83 -6.67 -11.44 7.79
CA PRO A 83 -5.93 -11.16 6.57
C PRO A 83 -6.86 -11.12 5.36
N LYS A 84 -6.58 -10.20 4.45
CA LYS A 84 -7.51 -9.88 3.35
C LYS A 84 -6.91 -10.04 1.97
N THR A 85 -5.59 -9.89 1.89
CA THR A 85 -4.86 -10.01 0.64
C THR A 85 -3.64 -10.89 0.83
N VAL A 86 -3.41 -11.76 -0.15
CA VAL A 86 -2.17 -12.52 -0.33
C VAL A 86 -1.63 -12.17 -1.70
N VAL A 87 -0.36 -11.82 -1.78
CA VAL A 87 0.35 -11.55 -3.03
C VAL A 87 1.45 -12.58 -3.21
N ARG A 88 1.41 -13.31 -4.32
CA ARG A 88 2.48 -14.22 -4.71
C ARG A 88 3.34 -13.53 -5.76
N HIS A 89 4.53 -13.11 -5.37
CA HIS A 89 5.55 -12.56 -6.27
C HIS A 89 6.43 -13.69 -6.81
N ILE A 90 6.83 -13.58 -8.08
CA ILE A 90 7.85 -14.44 -8.69
C ILE A 90 9.07 -13.57 -8.98
N LYS A 91 10.14 -13.75 -8.20
CA LYS A 91 11.39 -13.00 -8.38
C LYS A 91 12.57 -13.96 -8.49
N ASP A 92 13.40 -13.77 -9.53
CA ASP A 92 14.56 -14.63 -9.83
C ASP A 92 14.14 -16.12 -9.89
N SER A 93 12.99 -16.39 -10.54
CA SER A 93 12.33 -17.71 -10.64
C SER A 93 11.96 -18.37 -9.30
N LYS A 94 11.97 -17.62 -8.19
CA LYS A 94 11.56 -18.07 -6.86
C LYS A 94 10.26 -17.39 -6.42
N PRO A 95 9.32 -18.14 -5.81
CA PRO A 95 8.10 -17.55 -5.28
C PRO A 95 8.33 -16.94 -3.89
N TYR A 96 7.76 -15.75 -3.70
CA TYR A 96 7.62 -15.05 -2.42
C TYR A 96 6.14 -14.76 -2.19
N VAL A 97 5.68 -14.92 -0.97
CA VAL A 97 4.28 -14.73 -0.57
C VAL A 97 4.24 -13.63 0.46
N VAL A 98 3.58 -12.53 0.13
CA VAL A 98 3.36 -11.39 1.03
C VAL A 98 1.90 -11.43 1.47
N ILE A 99 1.64 -11.40 2.78
CA ILE A 99 0.30 -11.51 3.35
C ILE A 99 0.04 -10.26 4.18
N ALA A 100 -1.03 -9.53 3.86
CA ALA A 100 -1.49 -8.41 4.69
C ALA A 100 -2.34 -8.95 5.83
N VAL A 101 -1.76 -9.03 7.03
CA VAL A 101 -2.36 -9.62 8.24
C VAL A 101 -3.24 -8.59 8.96
N GLU A 102 -2.76 -7.36 9.01
CA GLU A 102 -3.50 -6.17 9.36
C GLU A 102 -3.30 -5.17 8.21
N SER A 103 -4.07 -4.09 8.21
CA SER A 103 -3.91 -2.96 7.28
C SER A 103 -2.45 -2.51 7.10
N ALA A 104 -1.64 -2.65 8.15
CA ALA A 104 -0.26 -2.18 8.21
C ALA A 104 0.79 -3.29 8.31
N LEU A 105 0.43 -4.47 8.84
CA LEU A 105 1.38 -5.55 9.14
C LEU A 105 1.39 -6.59 8.03
N HIS A 106 2.58 -6.85 7.49
CA HIS A 106 2.78 -7.80 6.42
C HIS A 106 3.63 -8.98 6.90
N LEU A 107 3.32 -10.18 6.43
CA LEU A 107 4.19 -11.36 6.56
C LEU A 107 4.76 -11.69 5.20
N VAL A 108 6.05 -12.03 5.15
CA VAL A 108 6.69 -12.49 3.91
C VAL A 108 7.20 -13.91 4.11
N LEU A 109 6.83 -14.81 3.21
CA LEU A 109 7.35 -16.16 3.15
C LEU A 109 8.01 -16.41 1.80
N HIS A 110 9.08 -17.19 1.77
CA HIS A 110 9.70 -17.63 0.53
C HIS A 110 9.93 -19.13 0.55
N LYS A 111 10.14 -19.70 -0.64
CA LYS A 111 10.46 -21.11 -0.79
C LYS A 111 11.96 -21.33 -0.60
N ASP A 112 12.31 -22.24 0.30
CA ASP A 112 13.66 -22.77 0.53
C ASP A 112 13.63 -24.30 0.40
N GLY A 113 14.13 -24.80 -0.74
CA GLY A 113 13.86 -26.17 -1.17
C GLY A 113 12.36 -26.44 -1.32
N ASP A 114 11.85 -27.42 -0.58
CA ASP A 114 10.41 -27.75 -0.56
C ASP A 114 9.63 -27.06 0.58
N LYS A 115 10.31 -26.28 1.43
CA LYS A 115 9.72 -25.65 2.61
C LYS A 115 9.42 -24.18 2.37
N TRP A 116 8.41 -23.67 3.06
CA TRP A 116 8.12 -22.24 3.17
C TRP A 116 8.73 -21.71 4.47
N VAL A 117 9.52 -20.63 4.36
CA VAL A 117 10.24 -20.01 5.48
C VAL A 117 9.91 -18.52 5.51
N GLU A 118 9.76 -17.96 6.71
CA GLU A 118 9.49 -16.54 6.91
C GLU A 118 10.75 -15.70 6.66
N LEU A 119 10.57 -14.55 5.99
CA LEU A 119 11.60 -13.55 5.72
C LEU A 119 11.14 -12.22 6.33
N GLY A 120 12.10 -11.46 6.89
CA GLY A 120 11.81 -10.12 7.37
C GLY A 120 11.23 -9.24 6.26
N VAL A 121 10.17 -8.49 6.55
CA VAL A 121 9.50 -7.63 5.55
C VAL A 121 10.47 -6.59 4.98
N ALA A 122 11.31 -5.98 5.83
CA ALA A 122 12.31 -5.02 5.40
C ALA A 122 13.36 -5.67 4.48
N ASP A 123 13.85 -6.86 4.84
CA ASP A 123 14.81 -7.61 4.03
C ASP A 123 14.22 -7.96 2.67
N PHE A 124 12.95 -8.35 2.61
CA PHE A 124 12.25 -8.58 1.34
C PHE A 124 12.27 -7.32 0.45
N TYR A 125 11.86 -6.16 0.98
CA TYR A 125 11.87 -4.93 0.19
C TYR A 125 13.30 -4.53 -0.23
N GLU A 126 14.26 -4.52 0.69
CA GLU A 126 15.59 -3.97 0.43
C GLU A 126 16.46 -4.90 -0.42
N THR A 127 16.39 -6.21 -0.18
CA THR A 127 17.34 -7.19 -0.77
C THR A 127 16.76 -7.98 -1.93
N ILE A 128 15.43 -8.09 -2.02
CA ILE A 128 14.74 -8.85 -3.06
C ILE A 128 14.03 -7.91 -4.03
N LEU A 129 13.14 -7.06 -3.50
CA LEU A 129 12.28 -6.22 -4.32
C LEU A 129 13.05 -5.10 -5.01
N PHE A 130 13.82 -4.34 -4.23
CA PHE A 130 14.64 -3.23 -4.71
C PHE A 130 16.04 -3.65 -5.13
N LYS A 131 16.27 -4.96 -5.30
CA LYS A 131 17.55 -5.48 -5.73
C LYS A 131 17.93 -4.89 -7.09
N GLY A 132 19.05 -4.18 -7.14
CA GLY A 132 19.56 -3.54 -8.35
C GLY A 132 18.97 -2.15 -8.63
N PHE A 133 18.08 -1.64 -7.78
CA PHE A 133 17.52 -0.30 -7.95
C PHE A 133 18.51 0.77 -7.47
N GLU A 134 18.61 1.87 -8.21
CA GLU A 134 19.35 3.06 -7.80
C GLU A 134 18.64 3.76 -6.63
N ALA A 135 19.37 3.98 -5.54
CA ALA A 135 18.86 4.69 -4.37
C ALA A 135 18.91 6.22 -4.58
N ILE A 136 17.73 6.85 -4.66
CA ILE A 136 17.59 8.28 -4.94
C ILE A 136 17.27 9.05 -3.66
N ARG A 137 17.89 10.21 -3.51
CA ARG A 137 17.53 11.22 -2.50
C ARG A 137 16.56 12.21 -3.15
N CYS A 138 15.31 12.25 -2.70
CA CYS A 138 14.29 13.10 -3.28
C CYS A 138 14.15 14.41 -2.50
N ARG A 139 14.30 15.56 -3.19
CA ARG A 139 14.14 16.89 -2.59
C ARG A 139 12.75 17.44 -2.91
N LEU A 140 11.90 17.61 -1.91
CA LEU A 140 10.52 18.07 -2.14
C LEU A 140 10.43 19.50 -2.70
N ALA A 141 11.36 20.38 -2.33
CA ALA A 141 11.37 21.78 -2.78
C ALA A 141 11.78 21.96 -4.25
N ALA A 142 12.53 20.99 -4.81
CA ALA A 142 13.17 21.12 -6.13
C ALA A 142 12.57 20.20 -7.21
N GLU A 143 11.66 19.28 -6.86
CA GLU A 143 11.33 18.15 -7.74
C GLU A 143 9.83 18.11 -8.09
N ILE A 144 9.54 18.62 -9.28
CA ILE A 144 8.71 17.92 -10.28
C ILE A 144 9.68 17.66 -11.44
N SER A 145 10.41 16.56 -11.36
CA SER A 145 11.34 16.11 -12.40
C SER A 145 10.71 15.06 -13.30
N ASP A 146 11.47 14.59 -14.29
CA ASP A 146 11.15 13.43 -15.14
C ASP A 146 10.97 12.11 -14.37
N LYS A 147 11.29 12.09 -13.07
CA LYS A 147 11.11 10.92 -12.17
C LYS A 147 9.70 10.78 -11.63
N PHE A 148 8.82 11.76 -11.86
CA PHE A 148 7.45 11.75 -11.38
C PHE A 148 6.49 11.61 -12.55
N THR A 149 5.49 10.74 -12.39
CA THR A 149 4.32 10.74 -13.27
C THR A 149 3.29 11.73 -12.74
N GLU A 150 2.83 12.62 -13.61
CA GLU A 150 1.82 13.62 -13.30
C GLU A 150 0.42 13.12 -13.67
N SER A 151 -0.56 13.35 -12.80
CA SER A 151 -1.98 13.15 -13.08
C SER A 151 -2.82 14.30 -12.53
N ALA A 152 -4.02 14.50 -13.07
CA ALA A 152 -4.97 15.47 -12.52
C ALA A 152 -5.39 15.09 -11.09
N PHE A 153 -5.60 16.10 -10.24
CA PHE A 153 -6.13 15.93 -8.89
C PHE A 153 -6.99 17.14 -8.50
N GLY A 154 -8.30 17.05 -8.76
CA GLY A 154 -9.23 18.17 -8.58
C GLY A 154 -8.79 19.41 -9.35
N SER A 155 -8.62 20.52 -8.63
CA SER A 155 -8.12 21.79 -9.17
C SER A 155 -6.59 21.83 -9.38
N GLY A 156 -5.87 20.81 -8.92
CA GLY A 156 -4.42 20.73 -8.96
C GLY A 156 -3.90 19.47 -9.64
N LYS A 157 -2.68 19.10 -9.27
CA LYS A 157 -1.96 17.95 -9.83
C LYS A 157 -1.44 17.04 -8.73
N LYS A 158 -1.38 15.74 -9.02
CA LYS A 158 -0.69 14.73 -8.23
C LYS A 158 0.53 14.25 -9.00
N HIS A 159 1.69 14.29 -8.37
CA HIS A 159 2.95 13.80 -8.88
C HIS A 159 3.31 12.55 -8.08
N THR A 160 3.35 11.40 -8.72
CA THR A 160 3.70 10.12 -8.08
C THR A 160 5.12 9.75 -8.50
N PHE A 161 6.01 9.46 -7.54
CA PHE A 161 7.37 9.02 -7.88
C PHE A 161 7.28 7.71 -8.65
N LYS A 162 7.79 7.72 -9.87
CA LYS A 162 7.70 6.58 -10.78
C LYS A 162 8.88 6.62 -11.74
N ALA A 163 9.98 6.00 -11.31
CA ALA A 163 11.21 5.98 -12.08
C ALA A 163 11.73 4.53 -12.19
N PRO A 164 11.89 4.00 -13.42
CA PRO A 164 12.32 2.61 -13.63
C PRO A 164 13.67 2.33 -12.99
N ASN A 165 13.79 1.19 -12.29
CA ASN A 165 14.99 0.76 -11.56
C ASN A 165 15.51 1.79 -10.55
N LYS A 166 14.63 2.65 -10.01
CA LYS A 166 14.99 3.62 -8.96
C LYS A 166 14.04 3.50 -7.79
N ARG A 167 14.56 3.76 -6.59
CA ARG A 167 13.75 3.88 -5.38
C ARG A 167 14.08 5.15 -4.64
N VAL A 168 13.12 5.66 -3.88
CA VAL A 168 13.40 6.72 -2.91
C VAL A 168 14.09 6.09 -1.69
N SER A 169 15.21 6.67 -1.29
CA SER A 169 15.98 6.26 -0.11
C SER A 169 15.92 7.29 1.00
N LYS A 170 15.77 8.58 0.64
CA LYS A 170 15.61 9.70 1.57
C LYS A 170 14.67 10.75 1.00
N VAL A 171 13.96 11.45 1.88
CA VAL A 171 13.14 12.63 1.54
C VAL A 171 13.73 13.85 2.22
N LEU A 172 13.96 14.93 1.47
CA LEU A 172 14.64 16.12 1.95
C LEU A 172 13.84 17.40 1.67
N ASP A 173 14.01 18.36 2.58
CA ASP A 173 13.75 19.78 2.36
C ASP A 173 15.09 20.51 2.20
N ASP A 174 15.48 20.78 0.96
CA ASP A 174 16.84 21.18 0.59
C ASP A 174 17.92 20.23 1.16
N LYS A 175 18.61 20.64 2.24
CA LYS A 175 19.64 19.85 2.93
C LYS A 175 19.11 19.13 4.17
N LYS A 176 17.92 19.47 4.65
CA LYS A 176 17.32 18.87 5.84
C LYS A 176 16.68 17.54 5.47
N GLU A 177 17.07 16.47 6.14
CA GLU A 177 16.42 15.17 6.01
C GLU A 177 15.06 15.21 6.74
N LEU A 178 14.00 14.96 5.99
CA LEU A 178 12.64 14.79 6.51
C LEU A 178 12.35 13.32 6.83
N VAL A 179 12.91 12.43 6.01
CA VAL A 179 12.96 10.97 6.20
C VAL A 179 14.38 10.53 5.80
N ASP A 180 15.13 9.98 6.76
CA ASP A 180 16.55 9.64 6.59
C ASP A 180 16.79 8.24 6.01
N GLY A 181 15.77 7.36 6.07
CA GLY A 181 15.82 6.01 5.50
C GLY A 181 16.57 4.99 6.38
N ASP A 182 16.99 5.38 7.58
CA ASP A 182 17.72 4.49 8.48
C ASP A 182 16.75 3.48 9.12
N LYS A 183 15.58 3.97 9.57
CA LYS A 183 14.52 3.14 10.17
C LYS A 183 13.36 2.89 9.20
N GLU A 184 13.39 3.48 8.03
CA GLU A 184 12.29 3.48 7.07
C GLU A 184 12.74 2.88 5.74
N VAL A 185 11.95 1.94 5.21
CA VAL A 185 12.01 1.59 3.79
C VAL A 185 10.91 2.37 3.10
N ILE A 186 11.26 3.42 2.35
CA ILE A 186 10.27 4.25 1.64
C ILE A 186 9.67 3.42 0.50
N LEU A 187 8.35 3.31 0.52
CA LEU A 187 7.57 2.53 -0.44
C LEU A 187 6.90 3.45 -1.46
N ASP A 188 6.37 4.59 -1.04
CA ASP A 188 5.70 5.51 -1.97
C ASP A 188 5.96 6.97 -1.62
N LEU A 189 5.99 7.81 -2.65
CA LEU A 189 6.14 9.25 -2.53
C LEU A 189 5.23 9.94 -3.55
N GLU A 190 4.27 10.70 -3.03
CA GLU A 190 3.36 11.52 -3.82
C GLU A 190 3.46 12.98 -3.41
N ILE A 191 3.37 13.90 -4.38
CA ILE A 191 3.35 15.34 -4.16
C ILE A 191 2.11 15.92 -4.83
N PHE A 192 1.26 16.58 -4.05
CA PHE A 192 0.05 17.25 -4.49
C PHE A 192 0.31 18.75 -4.58
N VAL A 193 -0.02 19.37 -5.71
CA VAL A 193 0.27 20.78 -5.97
C VAL A 193 -0.98 21.48 -6.54
N SER A 194 -1.40 22.57 -5.90
CA SER A 194 -2.44 23.49 -6.41
C SER A 194 -2.18 24.91 -5.93
N GLY A 195 -1.67 25.77 -6.80
CA GLY A 195 -1.19 27.10 -6.43
C GLY A 195 -0.14 27.02 -5.33
N ASP A 196 -0.38 27.71 -4.22
CA ASP A 196 0.51 27.72 -3.04
C ASP A 196 0.34 26.49 -2.13
N LYS A 197 -0.71 25.68 -2.33
CA LYS A 197 -0.95 24.47 -1.54
C LYS A 197 -0.07 23.35 -2.07
N LYS A 198 0.88 22.90 -1.25
CA LYS A 198 1.69 21.70 -1.53
C LYS A 198 1.68 20.74 -0.36
N ILE A 199 1.34 19.49 -0.63
CA ILE A 199 1.34 18.39 0.32
C ILE A 199 2.18 17.26 -0.25
N ALA A 200 3.10 16.70 0.53
CA ALA A 200 3.80 15.48 0.19
C ALA A 200 3.29 14.37 1.11
N ARG A 201 2.97 13.22 0.51
CA ARG A 201 2.58 12.00 1.20
C ARG A 201 3.72 11.00 1.05
N VAL A 202 4.22 10.50 2.18
CA VAL A 202 5.28 9.49 2.20
C VAL A 202 4.71 8.25 2.86
N VAL A 203 4.86 7.13 2.18
CA VAL A 203 4.49 5.82 2.72
C VAL A 203 5.76 4.99 2.87
N TYR A 204 5.94 4.38 4.04
CA TYR A 204 7.16 3.64 4.34
C TYR A 204 6.89 2.44 5.24
N LEU A 205 7.71 1.41 5.15
CA LEU A 205 7.80 0.36 6.15
C LEU A 205 8.71 0.82 7.28
N TYR A 206 8.21 0.83 8.52
CA TYR A 206 9.03 1.08 9.69
C TYR A 206 9.72 -0.23 10.13
N LYS A 207 11.06 -0.25 10.11
CA LYS A 207 11.86 -1.44 10.43
C LYS A 207 11.70 -1.89 11.89
N GLY A 208 11.32 -0.98 12.80
CA GLY A 208 11.21 -1.29 14.22
C GLY A 208 10.00 -2.15 14.61
N ASP A 209 8.88 -2.03 13.89
CA ASP A 209 7.66 -2.83 14.14
C ASP A 209 7.17 -3.58 12.90
N SER A 210 7.89 -3.50 11.78
CA SER A 210 7.54 -4.09 10.48
C SER A 210 6.15 -3.68 9.96
N ARG A 211 5.66 -2.50 10.37
CA ARG A 211 4.40 -1.95 9.88
C ARG A 211 4.64 -0.87 8.83
N ILE A 212 3.80 -0.88 7.81
CA ILE A 212 3.70 0.24 6.88
C ILE A 212 3.10 1.42 7.65
N LYS A 213 3.59 2.63 7.38
CA LYS A 213 3.16 3.89 7.98
C LYS A 213 3.01 4.94 6.89
N GLU A 214 2.20 5.94 7.18
CA GLU A 214 1.89 7.02 6.27
C GLU A 214 2.03 8.35 6.99
N ILE A 215 2.81 9.25 6.40
CA ILE A 215 3.04 10.59 6.95
C ILE A 215 2.87 11.65 5.88
N PHE A 216 2.52 12.85 6.32
CA PHE A 216 2.30 14.00 5.46
C PHE A 216 3.22 15.15 5.82
N PHE A 217 3.70 15.84 4.80
CA PHE A 217 4.39 17.11 4.92
C PHE A 217 3.63 18.18 4.16
N LYS A 218 3.52 19.36 4.73
CA LYS A 218 2.92 20.54 4.10
C LYS A 218 3.98 21.61 3.93
N LEU A 219 4.00 22.26 2.76
CA LEU A 219 4.83 23.43 2.55
C LEU A 219 4.17 24.64 3.24
N VAL A 220 4.86 25.19 4.25
CA VAL A 220 4.42 26.37 5.01
C VAL A 220 5.61 27.33 5.11
N ASP A 221 5.43 28.58 4.70
CA ASP A 221 6.48 29.61 4.72
C ASP A 221 7.80 29.16 4.05
N LYS A 222 7.67 28.47 2.92
CA LYS A 222 8.80 27.90 2.14
C LYS A 222 9.57 26.77 2.83
N ALA A 223 9.07 26.21 3.93
CA ALA A 223 9.64 25.06 4.60
C ALA A 223 8.64 23.89 4.65
N TRP A 224 9.11 22.67 4.41
CA TRP A 224 8.28 21.48 4.55
C TRP A 224 8.20 21.08 6.03
N LYS A 225 6.98 21.06 6.55
CA LYS A 225 6.69 20.69 7.94
C LYS A 225 5.86 19.42 7.96
N ARG A 226 6.21 18.47 8.83
CA ARG A 226 5.34 17.33 9.11
C ARG A 226 4.05 17.86 9.71
N VAL A 227 2.92 17.38 9.22
CA VAL A 227 1.59 17.78 9.69
C VAL A 227 0.79 16.55 10.10
N GLU A 228 -0.22 16.78 10.93
CA GLU A 228 -1.20 15.77 11.26
C GLU A 228 -2.03 15.41 10.03
N VAL A 229 -2.56 14.19 10.03
CA VAL A 229 -3.31 13.62 8.90
C VAL A 229 -4.56 14.46 8.61
N LYS A 230 -5.22 14.96 9.66
CA LYS A 230 -6.38 15.84 9.54
C LYS A 230 -6.05 17.12 8.77
N ASP A 231 -4.95 17.80 9.11
CA ASP A 231 -4.53 19.04 8.44
C ASP A 231 -4.16 18.80 6.97
N ALA A 232 -3.54 17.65 6.68
CA ALA A 232 -3.26 17.22 5.33
C ALA A 232 -4.57 16.93 4.55
N ALA A 233 -5.51 16.20 5.16
CA ALA A 233 -6.79 15.82 4.57
C ALA A 233 -7.65 17.05 4.24
N GLU A 234 -7.75 18.03 5.14
CA GLU A 234 -8.44 19.30 4.89
C GLU A 234 -7.81 20.04 3.71
N THR A 235 -6.46 20.06 3.64
CA THR A 235 -5.76 20.69 2.53
C THR A 235 -6.01 19.95 1.21
N LEU A 236 -5.91 18.62 1.19
CA LEU A 236 -6.14 17.78 0.01
C LEU A 236 -7.59 17.86 -0.47
N HIS A 237 -8.57 17.83 0.44
CA HIS A 237 -9.99 18.04 0.15
C HIS A 237 -10.24 19.40 -0.49
N SER A 238 -9.56 20.44 0.00
CA SER A 238 -9.68 21.78 -0.59
C SER A 238 -9.06 21.89 -2.00
N ILE A 239 -8.18 20.96 -2.39
CA ILE A 239 -7.65 20.85 -3.75
C ILE A 239 -8.60 20.02 -4.61
N ASN A 240 -9.11 18.93 -4.05
CA ASN A 240 -10.01 17.98 -4.67
C ASN A 240 -11.09 17.52 -3.68
N SER A 241 -12.33 17.98 -3.85
CA SER A 241 -13.42 17.68 -2.92
C SER A 241 -13.83 16.20 -2.88
N THR A 242 -13.36 15.38 -3.83
CA THR A 242 -13.55 13.92 -3.78
C THR A 242 -12.61 13.22 -2.80
N PHE A 243 -11.52 13.88 -2.39
CA PHE A 243 -10.65 13.39 -1.33
C PHE A 243 -11.35 13.61 0.03
N PRO A 244 -11.50 12.60 0.91
CA PRO A 244 -12.22 12.78 2.18
C PRO A 244 -11.55 13.80 3.09
N SER A 245 -12.31 14.77 3.60
CA SER A 245 -11.81 15.77 4.56
C SER A 245 -11.52 15.17 5.94
N ASP A 246 -12.15 14.04 6.26
CA ASP A 246 -11.99 13.24 7.47
C ASP A 246 -11.12 11.99 7.23
N TYR A 247 -10.29 12.02 6.17
CA TYR A 247 -9.39 10.92 5.83
C TYR A 247 -8.57 10.47 7.05
N LYS A 248 -8.61 9.16 7.30
CA LYS A 248 -7.80 8.49 8.32
C LYS A 248 -6.69 7.72 7.62
N THR A 249 -5.51 7.70 8.24
CA THR A 249 -4.40 6.93 7.68
C THR A 249 -4.81 5.49 7.50
N VAL A 250 -4.42 4.99 6.35
CA VAL A 250 -4.63 3.62 5.93
C VAL A 250 -3.73 2.67 6.74
N TYR A 251 -2.56 3.16 7.16
CA TYR A 251 -1.45 2.34 7.62
C TYR A 251 -1.04 2.53 9.08
N ASP A 252 -1.35 3.67 9.73
CA ASP A 252 -0.86 3.94 11.09
C ASP A 252 -1.97 3.85 12.15
N GLY A 253 -2.79 2.79 12.08
CA GLY A 253 -3.77 2.43 13.10
C GLY A 253 -5.07 3.25 13.08
N PHE A 254 -6.21 2.60 13.36
CA PHE A 254 -7.56 3.17 13.53
C PHE A 254 -8.47 3.42 12.32
N SER A 255 -8.26 2.81 11.16
CA SER A 255 -9.37 2.65 10.21
C SER A 255 -9.20 1.44 9.31
N VAL A 256 -9.96 0.38 9.62
CA VAL A 256 -10.03 -0.86 8.85
C VAL A 256 -10.44 -0.60 7.41
N TYR A 257 -11.29 0.42 7.14
CA TYR A 257 -11.94 0.61 5.84
C TYR A 257 -11.13 1.36 4.77
N GLY A 258 -10.25 2.29 5.16
CA GLY A 258 -9.36 3.00 4.22
C GLY A 258 -8.21 2.11 3.73
N ALA A 259 -7.83 1.12 4.54
CA ALA A 259 -6.71 0.22 4.32
C ALA A 259 -6.77 -0.59 3.02
N PHE A 260 -7.99 -0.97 2.63
CA PHE A 260 -8.24 -2.00 1.64
C PHE A 260 -7.79 -1.63 0.23
N LEU A 261 -7.82 -0.35 -0.15
CA LEU A 261 -7.39 0.08 -1.49
C LEU A 261 -5.89 0.33 -1.60
N ALA A 262 -5.22 0.63 -0.48
CA ALA A 262 -3.82 1.02 -0.52
C ALA A 262 -2.85 -0.17 -0.43
N VAL A 263 -3.20 -1.24 0.30
CA VAL A 263 -2.34 -2.45 0.41
C VAL A 263 -2.12 -3.07 -0.96
N ALA A 264 -3.21 -3.13 -1.74
CA ALA A 264 -3.17 -3.27 -3.18
C ALA A 264 -2.20 -2.24 -3.78
N ALA A 265 -2.47 -0.94 -3.63
CA ALA A 265 -1.69 0.13 -4.25
C ALA A 265 -0.18 0.16 -3.93
N ILE A 266 0.38 -0.36 -2.83
CA ILE A 266 1.85 -0.34 -2.59
C ILE A 266 2.54 -1.58 -3.16
N ALA A 267 1.90 -2.75 -3.02
CA ALA A 267 2.33 -3.93 -3.76
C ALA A 267 2.20 -3.70 -5.28
N PHE A 268 1.27 -2.83 -5.70
CA PHE A 268 1.07 -2.39 -7.08
C PHE A 268 1.98 -1.21 -7.49
N SER A 269 2.12 -0.12 -6.72
CA SER A 269 2.75 1.13 -7.19
C SER A 269 4.28 1.10 -7.18
N THR A 270 4.90 0.31 -6.30
CA THR A 270 6.36 0.18 -6.25
C THR A 270 6.96 -0.60 -7.41
N LEU A 271 6.13 -1.25 -8.25
CA LEU A 271 6.59 -2.27 -9.18
C LEU A 271 6.10 -2.13 -10.61
N PHE A 272 5.18 -1.22 -10.91
CA PHE A 272 4.71 -1.06 -12.29
C PHE A 272 5.47 0.01 -13.05
N TYR A 273 6.78 -0.21 -13.26
CA TYR A 273 7.48 -0.18 -14.56
C TYR A 273 8.97 -0.54 -14.38
#